data_AF-A0AAD1ESR2-F1
#
_entry.id   AF-A0AAD1ESR2-F1
#
_cell.length_a   1.000
_cell.length_b   1.000
_cell.length_c   1.000
_cell.angle_alpha   90.00
_cell.angle_beta   90.00
_cell.angle_gamma   90.00
#
_symmetry.space_group_name_H-M   'P 1'
#
loop_
_entity.id
_entity.type
_entity.pdbx_description
1 polymer ?
#
loop_
_entity_poly.entity_id
_entity_poly.type
_entity_poly.pdbx_seq_one_letter_code
_entity_poly.pdbx_strand_id
1 'polypeptide(L)' 'MAKERNIKVTQTDETRNGHTVSVLKIGDQEIGFIEPDGTRFAAYVAGSDKPNRFKSMDDAVNALIAEYHLHQG' A
#
# COMPACT_ATOMS: atom_id res chain seq x y z
N MET A 1 -6.85 -18.66 16.93
CA MET A 1 -7.86 -17.58 16.95
C MET A 1 -7.20 -16.34 16.39
N ALA A 2 -7.42 -16.04 15.10
CA ALA A 2 -6.81 -14.87 14.47
C ALA A 2 -7.53 -13.63 15.00
N LYS A 3 -6.81 -12.74 15.69
CA LYS A 3 -7.32 -11.40 15.99
C LYS A 3 -7.52 -10.72 14.65
N GLU A 4 -8.77 -10.68 14.17
CA GLU A 4 -9.21 -9.77 13.13
C GLU A 4 -9.01 -8.36 13.68
N ARG A 5 -7.79 -7.83 13.50
CA ARG A 5 -7.55 -6.41 13.68
C ARG A 5 -8.29 -5.77 12.52
N ASN A 6 -9.43 -5.13 12.79
CA ASN A 6 -10.09 -4.22 11.85
C ASN A 6 -9.16 -3.04 11.56
N ILE A 7 -8.14 -3.28 10.74
CA ILE A 7 -7.25 -2.25 10.26
C ILE A 7 -8.07 -1.48 9.24
N LYS A 8 -8.50 -0.27 9.63
CA LYS A 8 -9.14 0.65 8.71
C LYS A 8 -8.06 1.18 7.78
N VAL A 9 -7.93 0.51 6.65
CA VAL A 9 -7.11 0.99 5.53
C VAL A 9 -7.95 1.97 4.75
N THR A 10 -7.46 3.19 4.64
CA THR A 10 -8.03 4.21 3.77
C THR A 10 -7.20 4.27 2.51
N GLN A 11 -7.83 3.98 1.38
CA GLN A 11 -7.26 4.18 0.06
C GLN A 11 -7.75 5.52 -0.48
N THR A 12 -6.86 6.34 -0.99
CA THR A 12 -7.18 7.63 -1.61
C THR A 12 -6.41 7.77 -2.91
N ASP A 13 -7.12 8.07 -3.99
CA ASP A 13 -6.47 8.32 -5.27
C ASP A 13 -5.91 9.75 -5.28
N GLU A 14 -4.60 9.86 -5.41
CA GLU A 14 -3.88 11.12 -5.53
C GLU A 14 -3.17 11.17 -6.87
N THR A 15 -3.17 12.33 -7.53
CA THR A 15 -2.36 12.51 -8.74
C THR A 15 -0.95 12.93 -8.32
N ARG A 16 0.01 11.99 -8.36
CA ARG A 16 1.43 12.26 -8.12
C ARG A 16 2.18 12.27 -9.44
N ASN A 17 2.93 13.34 -9.71
CA ASN A 17 3.76 13.48 -10.92
C ASN A 17 3.00 13.27 -12.25
N GLY A 18 1.71 13.62 -12.29
CA GLY A 18 0.84 13.44 -13.46
C GLY A 18 0.24 12.04 -13.61
N HIS A 19 0.54 11.11 -12.70
CA HIS A 19 -0.03 9.76 -12.66
C HIS A 19 -1.00 9.64 -11.50
N THR A 20 -2.13 8.97 -11.71
CA THR A 20 -3.05 8.62 -10.62
C THR A 20 -2.46 7.45 -9.85
N VAL A 21 -2.12 7.69 -8.59
CA VAL A 21 -1.65 6.67 -7.65
C VAL A 21 -2.66 6.51 -6.53
N SER A 22 -2.84 5.30 -6.04
CA SER A 22 -3.67 5.05 -4.87
C SER A 22 -2.80 5.04 -3.63
N VAL A 23 -2.90 6.09 -2.81
CA VAL A 23 -2.21 6.21 -1.54
C VAL A 23 -2.96 5.41 -0.48
N LEU A 24 -2.23 4.63 0.31
CA LEU A 24 -2.76 3.84 1.42
C LEU A 24 -2.34 4.44 2.76
N LYS A 25 -3.34 4.63 3.62
CA LYS A 25 -3.17 5.16 4.98
C LYS A 25 -3.84 4.23 5.98
N ILE A 26 -3.19 4.00 7.12
CA ILE A 26 -3.78 3.31 8.28
C ILE A 26 -3.95 4.35 9.38
N GLY A 27 -5.20 4.72 9.67
CA GLY A 27 -5.48 5.88 10.51
C GLY A 27 -4.91 7.15 9.87
N ASP A 28 -3.99 7.83 10.56
CA ASP A 28 -3.31 9.04 10.08
C ASP A 28 -1.93 8.76 9.44
N GLN A 29 -1.48 7.49 9.43
CA GLN A 29 -0.16 7.15 8.92
C GLN A 29 -0.22 6.63 7.48
N GLU A 30 0.49 7.30 6.57
CA GLU A 30 0.75 6.79 5.22
C GLU A 30 1.71 5.60 5.29
N ILE A 31 1.24 4.44 4.82
CA ILE A 31 2.06 3.21 4.77
C ILE A 31 2.71 3.01 3.41
N GLY A 32 2.21 3.72 2.39
CA GLY A 32 2.70 3.62 1.03
C GLY A 32 1.68 4.06 0.00
N PHE A 33 2.02 3.87 -1.27
CA PHE A 33 1.14 4.12 -2.39
C PHE A 33 1.31 3.06 -3.47
N ILE A 34 0.26 2.84 -4.25
CA ILE A 34 0.23 1.88 -5.34
C ILE A 34 0.08 2.65 -6.65
N GLU A 35 1.01 2.42 -7.56
CA GLU A 35 0.97 2.94 -8.92
C GLU A 35 0.65 1.80 -9.90
N PRO A 36 -0.35 1.97 -10.79
CA PRO A 36 -0.57 1.03 -11.87
C PRO A 36 0.58 1.09 -12.89
N ASP A 37 1.31 -0.02 -13.06
CA ASP A 37 2.41 -0.21 -14.00
C ASP A 37 1.99 -1.20 -15.10
N GLY A 38 1.18 -0.70 -16.04
CA GLY A 38 0.64 -1.48 -17.16
C GLY A 38 -0.32 -2.59 -16.72
N THR A 39 0.18 -3.82 -16.62
CA THR A 39 -0.61 -5.00 -16.18
C THR A 39 -0.37 -5.40 -14.72
N ARG A 40 0.47 -4.63 -14.02
CA ARG A 40 0.86 -4.88 -12.64
C ARG A 40 0.62 -3.65 -11.79
N PHE A 41 0.70 -3.84 -10.48
CA PHE A 41 0.56 -2.80 -9.48
C PHE A 41 1.87 -2.68 -8.71
N ALA A 42 2.55 -1.54 -8.83
CA ALA A 42 3.78 -1.24 -8.11
C ALA A 42 3.43 -0.59 -6.77
N ALA A 43 3.59 -1.33 -5.67
CA ALA A 43 3.40 -0.83 -4.33
C ALA A 43 4.72 -0.29 -3.77
N TYR A 44 4.73 1.00 -3.45
CA TYR A 44 5.84 1.70 -2.83
C TYR A 44 5.55 1.80 -1.33
N VAL A 45 6.33 1.09 -0.52
CA VAL A 45 6.23 1.13 0.94
C VAL A 45 6.87 2.42 1.44
N ALA A 46 6.21 3.11 2.38
CA ALA A 46 6.78 4.27 3.05
C ALA A 46 8.07 3.89 3.79
N GLY A 47 9.21 4.45 3.38
CA GLY A 47 10.52 4.13 3.94
C GLY A 47 11.33 3.07 3.19
N SER A 48 10.82 2.54 2.07
CA SER A 48 11.56 1.65 1.17
C SER A 48 11.77 2.28 -0.20
N ASP A 49 13.00 2.21 -0.72
CA ASP A 49 13.33 2.70 -2.06
C ASP A 49 12.90 1.75 -3.19
N LYS A 50 12.42 0.54 -2.87
CA LYS A 50 12.09 -0.49 -3.86
C LYS A 50 10.58 -0.77 -3.89
N PRO A 51 9.91 -0.57 -5.04
CA PRO A 51 8.53 -0.98 -5.19
C PRO A 51 8.41 -2.50 -5.31
N ASN A 52 7.39 -3.05 -4.67
CA ASN A 52 6.96 -4.43 -4.85
C ASN A 52 5.89 -4.50 -5.93
N ARG A 53 6.08 -5.36 -6.93
CA ARG A 53 5.14 -5.50 -8.06
C ARG A 53 4.18 -6.66 -7.84
N PHE A 54 2.90 -6.37 -7.89
CA PHE A 54 1.81 -7.32 -7.71
C PHE A 54 0.98 -7.47 -8.97
N LYS A 55 0.29 -8.61 -9.09
CA LYS A 55 -0.62 -8.88 -10.22
C LYS A 55 -1.99 -8.25 -10.01
N SER A 56 -2.36 -8.00 -8.76
CA SER A 56 -3.67 -7.49 -8.37
C SER A 56 -3.52 -6.36 -7.37
N MET A 57 -4.51 -5.46 -7.34
CA MET A 57 -4.55 -4.36 -6.37
C MET A 57 -4.62 -4.90 -4.93
N ASP A 58 -5.49 -5.88 -4.67
CA ASP A 58 -5.64 -6.49 -3.34
C ASP A 58 -4.33 -7.09 -2.80
N ASP A 59 -3.53 -7.73 -3.66
CA ASP A 59 -2.22 -8.27 -3.27
C ASP A 59 -1.26 -7.15 -2.86
N ALA A 60 -1.25 -6.04 -3.60
CA ALA A 60 -0.44 -4.86 -3.29
C ALA A 60 -0.86 -4.21 -1.96
N VAL A 61 -2.17 -4.06 -1.76
CA VAL A 61 -2.74 -3.53 -0.51
C VAL A 61 -2.34 -4.41 0.68
N ASN A 62 -2.54 -5.72 0.57
CA ASN A 62 -2.18 -6.67 1.62
C ASN A 62 -0.69 -6.65 1.95
N ALA A 63 0.17 -6.54 0.94
CA ALA A 63 1.61 -6.46 1.15
C ALA A 63 2.02 -5.18 1.90
N LEU A 64 1.44 -4.02 1.56
CA LEU A 64 1.70 -2.77 2.27
C LEU A 64 1.30 -2.86 3.75
N ILE A 65 0.14 -3.46 4.04
CA ILE A 65 -0.33 -3.67 5.42
C ILE A 65 0.59 -4.63 6.18
N ALA A 66 1.01 -5.72 5.53
CA ALA A 66 1.91 -6.70 6.11
C ALA A 66 3.28 -6.10 6.45
N GLU A 67 3.84 -5.30 5.53
CA GLU A 67 5.13 -4.62 5.73
C GLU A 67 5.06 -3.60 6.86
N TYR A 68 3.98 -2.81 6.91
CA TYR A 68 3.75 -1.88 8.01
C TYR A 68 3.74 -2.58 9.38
N HIS A 69 3.13 -3.76 9.49
CA HIS A 69 3.15 -4.52 10.74
C HIS A 69 4.53 -5.08 11.10
N LEU A 70 5.32 -5.50 10.10
CA LEU A 70 6.66 -6.05 10.33
C LEU A 70 7.61 -5.00 10.91
N HIS A 71 7.47 -3.73 10.51
CA HIS A 71 8.27 -2.62 11.03
C HIS A 71 7.80 -2.07 12.40
N GLN A 72 6.61 -2.42 12.87
CA GLN A 72 6.11 -2.05 14.21
C GLN A 72 6.38 -3.11 15.30
N GLY A 73 7.28 -4.06 15.02
CA GLY A 73 7.75 -5.07 15.97
C GLY A 73 8.83 -4.55 16.92
#